data_AF-A0A5N3PH58-F1
#
_entry.id   AF-A0A5N3PH58-F1
#
_cell.length_a   1.000
_cell.length_b   1.000
_cell.length_c   1.000
_cell.angle_alpha   90.00
_cell.angle_beta   90.00
_cell.angle_gamma   90.00
#
_symmetry.space_group_name_H-M   'P 1'
#
loop_
_entity.id
_entity.type
_entity.pdbx_description
1 polymer ?
#
loop_
_entity_poly.entity_id
_entity_poly.type
_entity_poly.pdbx_seq_one_letter_code
_entity_poly.pdbx_strand_id
1 'polypeptide(L)'
;MPIPAAAIPFIFDIAKVVVDKLVASPNNDITRADAPQIKKEVAEAIAPAIEHLTNNEPWYQSRVTWGAIIAAASPMVAPLIGRVFSPEEQMLATAVMTGIGSAFGAGTVLYGRWKAKKPIGA
;
A
#
# COMPACT_ATOMS: atom_id res chain seq x y z
N MET A 1 13.95 11.01 -9.08
CA MET A 1 12.99 11.54 -10.08
C MET A 1 12.18 12.64 -9.41
N PRO A 2 11.87 13.78 -10.06
CA PRO A 2 11.03 14.82 -9.45
C PRO A 2 9.59 14.32 -9.26
N ILE A 3 8.93 14.75 -8.18
CA ILE A 3 7.53 14.41 -7.92
C ILE A 3 6.66 15.03 -9.04
N PRO A 4 5.78 14.25 -9.70
CA PRO A 4 4.93 14.78 -10.75
C PRO A 4 3.94 15.80 -10.18
N ALA A 5 3.76 16.93 -10.87
CA ALA A 5 2.88 18.02 -10.42
C ALA A 5 1.43 17.56 -10.16
N ALA A 6 0.95 16.57 -10.91
CA ALA A 6 -0.37 15.97 -10.74
C ALA A 6 -0.55 15.17 -9.43
N ALA A 7 0.54 14.80 -8.74
CA ALA A 7 0.49 14.08 -7.47
C ALA A 7 0.45 15.00 -6.24
N ILE A 8 0.68 16.29 -6.42
CA ILE A 8 0.64 17.28 -5.35
C ILE A 8 -0.74 17.34 -4.66
N PRO A 9 -1.89 17.37 -5.38
CA PRO A 9 -3.20 17.36 -4.76
C PRO A 9 -3.43 16.14 -3.86
N PHE A 10 -2.99 14.96 -4.31
CA PHE A 10 -3.11 13.71 -3.56
C PHE A 10 -2.33 13.74 -2.25
N ILE A 11 -1.10 14.28 -2.26
CA ILE A 11 -0.30 14.45 -1.03
C ILE A 11 -1.01 15.38 -0.04
N PHE A 12 -1.60 16.48 -0.52
CA PHE A 12 -2.38 17.38 0.31
C PHE A 12 -3.63 16.72 0.89
N ASP A 13 -4.30 15.84 0.16
CA ASP A 13 -5.47 15.13 0.66
C ASP A 13 -5.12 14.12 1.76
N ILE A 14 -3.98 13.43 1.65
CA ILE A 14 -3.45 12.60 2.75
C ILE A 14 -3.20 13.46 3.99
N ALA A 15 -2.55 14.62 3.83
CA ALA A 15 -2.26 15.52 4.93
C ALA A 15 -3.54 15.98 5.63
N LYS A 16 -4.57 16.37 4.87
CA LYS A 16 -5.88 16.77 5.41
C LYS A 16 -6.53 15.65 6.21
N VAL A 17 -6.56 14.42 5.68
CA VAL A 17 -7.15 13.27 6.37
C VAL A 17 -6.48 13.02 7.73
N VAL A 18 -5.16 13.18 7.82
CA VAL A 18 -4.43 13.04 9.09
C VAL A 18 -4.79 14.16 10.06
N VAL A 19 -4.81 15.41 9.59
CA VAL A 19 -5.18 16.57 10.41
C VAL A 19 -6.63 16.44 10.90
N ASP A 20 -7.57 16.06 10.05
CA ASP A 20 -8.98 15.88 10.41
C ASP A 20 -9.15 14.79 11.48
N LYS A 21 -8.40 13.68 11.38
CA LYS A 21 -8.39 12.63 12.41
C LYS A 21 -7.84 13.12 13.74
N LEU A 22 -6.79 13.94 13.70
CA LEU A 22 -6.17 14.49 14.91
C LEU A 22 -7.08 15.49 15.60
N VAL A 23 -7.80 16.31 14.82
CA VAL A 23 -8.79 17.29 15.32
C VAL A 23 -10.04 16.59 15.87
N ALA A 24 -10.51 15.53 15.23
CA ALA A 24 -11.69 14.79 15.66
C ALA A 24 -11.45 13.88 16.88
N SER A 25 -10.21 13.76 17.36
CA SER A 25 -9.87 12.88 18.47
C SER A 25 -10.30 13.50 19.81
N PRO A 26 -11.22 12.88 20.57
CA PRO A 26 -11.84 13.47 21.76
C PRO A 26 -10.89 13.72 22.95
N ASN A 27 -9.63 13.27 22.86
CA ASN A 27 -8.58 13.47 23.86
C ASN A 27 -7.48 14.45 23.42
N ASN A 28 -7.61 15.12 22.27
CA ASN A 28 -6.61 16.06 21.77
C ASN A 28 -7.10 17.50 21.92
N ASP A 29 -6.73 18.17 23.00
CA ASP A 29 -6.64 19.63 22.99
C ASP A 29 -5.45 19.99 22.11
N ILE A 30 -5.69 20.28 20.82
CA ILE A 30 -4.61 20.68 19.91
C ILE A 30 -4.09 22.05 20.34
N THR A 31 -2.95 22.05 21.02
CA THR A 31 -2.22 23.24 21.42
C THR A 31 -1.00 23.44 20.52
N ARG A 32 -0.36 24.61 20.61
CA ARG A 32 0.91 24.85 19.88
C ARG A 32 2.01 23.86 20.29
N ALA A 33 1.91 23.25 21.48
CA ALA A 33 2.88 22.28 21.97
C ALA A 33 2.86 20.97 21.16
N ASP A 34 1.75 20.64 20.50
CA ASP A 34 1.55 19.40 19.74
C ASP A 34 2.05 19.52 18.29
N ALA A 35 2.46 20.72 17.86
CA ALA A 35 2.97 20.97 16.51
C ALA A 35 4.11 20.02 16.07
N PRO A 36 5.07 19.62 16.93
CA PRO A 36 6.08 18.62 16.57
C PRO A 36 5.47 17.25 16.28
N GLN A 37 4.48 16.83 17.06
CA GLN A 37 3.81 15.54 16.89
C GLN A 37 2.97 15.52 15.61
N ILE A 38 2.19 16.57 15.36
CA ILE A 38 1.38 16.70 14.14
C ILE A 38 2.27 16.66 12.89
N LYS A 39 3.40 17.37 12.90
CA LYS A 39 4.37 17.33 11.80
C LYS A 39 4.92 15.92 11.56
N LYS A 40 5.23 15.21 12.65
CA LYS A 40 5.72 13.82 12.57
C LYS A 40 4.67 12.90 11.97
N GLU A 41 3.43 12.94 12.46
CA GLU A 41 2.36 12.07 11.97
C GLU A 41 2.00 12.33 10.50
N VAL A 42 1.96 13.61 10.10
CA VAL A 42 1.75 13.98 8.69
C VAL A 42 2.93 13.50 7.82
N ALA A 43 4.18 13.65 8.28
CA ALA A 43 5.35 13.18 7.55
C ALA A 43 5.35 11.66 7.39
N GLU A 44 5.03 10.91 8.45
CA GLU A 44 4.94 9.45 8.42
C GLU A 44 3.83 8.95 7.49
N ALA A 45 2.69 9.65 7.44
CA ALA A 45 1.59 9.30 6.54
C ALA A 45 1.91 9.57 5.05
N ILE A 46 2.68 10.62 4.76
CA ILE A 46 3.02 11.03 3.39
C ILE A 46 4.25 10.29 2.87
N ALA A 47 5.19 9.89 3.74
CA ALA A 47 6.43 9.20 3.38
C ALA A 47 6.24 8.05 2.36
N PRO A 48 5.33 7.08 2.56
CA PRO A 48 5.14 6.00 1.60
C PRO A 48 4.62 6.51 0.25
N ALA A 49 3.74 7.52 0.23
CA ALA A 49 3.26 8.12 -1.00
C ALA A 49 4.41 8.77 -1.79
N ILE A 50 5.34 9.44 -1.10
CA ILE A 50 6.54 10.00 -1.75
C ILE A 50 7.45 8.90 -2.28
N GLU A 51 7.69 7.83 -1.53
CA GLU A 51 8.52 6.70 -1.97
C GLU A 51 7.96 6.05 -3.23
N HIS A 52 6.64 5.81 -3.28
CA HIS A 52 5.96 5.29 -4.46
C HIS A 52 6.07 6.26 -5.66
N LEU A 53 5.83 7.56 -5.43
CA LEU A 53 5.90 8.58 -6.49
C LEU A 53 7.32 8.80 -7.03
N THR A 54 8.33 8.57 -6.20
CA THR A 54 9.74 8.72 -6.55
C THR A 54 10.38 7.42 -7.02
N ASN A 55 9.62 6.31 -7.01
CA ASN A 55 10.05 4.96 -7.37
C ASN A 55 11.27 4.50 -6.55
N ASN A 56 11.34 4.91 -5.28
CA ASN A 56 12.39 4.52 -4.34
C ASN A 56 12.04 3.26 -3.53
N GLU A 57 10.86 2.69 -3.77
CA GLU A 57 10.44 1.44 -3.15
C GLU A 57 11.34 0.26 -3.59
N PRO A 58 11.65 -0.70 -2.71
CA PRO A 58 12.32 -1.93 -3.12
C PRO A 58 11.53 -2.63 -4.23
N TRP A 59 12.21 -3.10 -5.27
CA TRP A 59 11.57 -3.67 -6.47
C TRP A 59 10.56 -4.79 -6.17
N TYR A 60 10.76 -5.55 -5.09
CA TYR A 60 9.88 -6.65 -4.67
C TYR A 60 8.58 -6.17 -4.01
N GLN A 61 8.47 -4.90 -3.62
CA GLN A 61 7.23 -4.29 -3.10
C GLN A 61 6.46 -3.56 -4.20
N SER A 62 7.12 -3.25 -5.31
CA SER A 62 6.52 -2.47 -6.39
C SER A 62 5.46 -3.25 -7.15
N ARG A 63 4.21 -2.77 -7.09
CA ARG A 63 3.09 -3.32 -7.86
C ARG A 63 3.31 -3.18 -9.37
N VAL A 64 3.99 -2.11 -9.79
CA VAL A 64 4.31 -1.86 -11.20
C VAL A 64 5.35 -2.85 -11.68
N THR A 65 6.43 -3.07 -10.91
CA THR A 65 7.45 -4.07 -11.25
C THR A 65 6.85 -5.46 -11.33
N TRP A 66 6.02 -5.87 -10.36
CA TRP A 66 5.34 -7.17 -10.42
C TRP A 66 4.38 -7.28 -11.60
N GLY A 67 3.62 -6.23 -11.90
CA GLY A 67 2.75 -6.19 -13.08
C GLY A 67 3.54 -6.37 -14.38
N ALA A 68 4.68 -5.71 -14.50
CA ALA A 68 5.56 -5.83 -15.66
C ALA A 68 6.21 -7.21 -15.77
N ILE A 69 6.71 -7.79 -14.66
CA ILE A 69 7.27 -9.15 -14.63
C ILE A 69 6.21 -10.17 -15.06
N ILE A 70 5.01 -10.09 -14.49
CA ILE A 70 3.92 -11.01 -14.81
C ILE A 70 3.48 -10.85 -16.27
N ALA A 71 3.36 -9.62 -16.77
CA ALA A 71 3.02 -9.35 -18.16
C ALA A 71 4.08 -9.91 -19.13
N ALA A 72 5.36 -9.77 -18.80
CA ALA A 72 6.46 -10.30 -19.59
C ALA A 72 6.55 -11.84 -19.53
N ALA A 73 6.29 -12.43 -18.35
CA ALA A 73 6.35 -13.87 -18.14
C ALA A 73 5.12 -14.61 -18.68
N SER A 74 3.94 -13.98 -18.66
CA SER A 74 2.66 -14.55 -19.09
C SER A 74 2.70 -15.24 -20.46
N PRO A 75 3.19 -14.60 -21.55
CA PRO A 75 3.26 -15.24 -22.87
C PRO A 75 4.24 -16.43 -22.92
N MET A 76 5.20 -16.52 -21.98
CA MET A 76 6.15 -17.64 -21.91
C MET A 76 5.52 -18.89 -21.29
N VAL A 77 4.41 -18.75 -20.56
CA VAL A 77 3.73 -19.87 -19.92
C VAL A 77 3.00 -20.73 -20.96
N ALA A 78 2.31 -20.11 -21.92
CA ALA A 78 1.53 -20.82 -22.95
C ALA A 78 2.28 -21.95 -23.70
N PRO A 79 3.52 -21.75 -24.21
CA PRO A 79 4.29 -22.82 -24.86
C PRO A 79 4.79 -23.90 -23.89
N LEU A 80 4.94 -23.61 -22.58
CA LEU A 80 5.41 -24.59 -21.58
C LEU A 80 4.34 -25.60 -21.17
N ILE A 81 3.07 -25.20 -21.20
CA ILE A 81 1.92 -26.05 -20.85
C ILE A 81 1.12 -26.52 -22.08
N GLY A 82 1.53 -26.12 -23.29
CA GLY A 82 0.90 -26.52 -24.55
C GLY A 82 -0.57 -26.09 -24.67
N ARG A 83 -1.01 -25.14 -23.85
CA ARG A 83 -2.41 -24.70 -23.76
C ARG A 83 -2.46 -23.19 -23.64
N VAL A 84 -3.32 -22.59 -24.45
CA VAL A 84 -3.70 -21.18 -24.33
C VAL A 84 -4.93 -21.11 -23.44
N PHE A 85 -4.85 -20.32 -22.37
CA PHE A 85 -6.00 -20.10 -21.50
C PHE A 85 -7.03 -19.21 -22.18
N SER A 86 -8.31 -19.59 -22.13
CA SER A 86 -9.40 -18.72 -22.59
C SER A 86 -9.46 -17.44 -21.72
N PRO A 87 -10.06 -16.35 -22.22
CA PRO A 87 -10.28 -15.16 -21.40
C PRO A 87 -11.02 -15.45 -20.09
N GLU A 88 -12.01 -16.36 -20.09
CA GLU A 88 -12.70 -16.76 -18.86
C GLU A 88 -11.77 -17.46 -17.87
N GLU A 89 -10.89 -18.35 -18.34
CA GLU A 89 -9.92 -19.05 -17.49
C GLU A 89 -8.90 -18.08 -16.87
N GLN A 90 -8.45 -17.07 -17.63
CA GLN A 90 -7.54 -16.04 -17.13
C GLN A 90 -8.20 -15.16 -16.06
N MET A 91 -9.47 -14.79 -16.28
CA MET A 91 -10.25 -14.06 -15.29
C MET A 91 -10.44 -14.88 -14.00
N LEU A 92 -10.78 -16.16 -14.14
CA LEU A 92 -10.93 -17.06 -13.00
C LEU A 92 -9.61 -17.23 -12.23
N ALA A 93 -8.50 -17.47 -12.93
CA ALA A 93 -7.18 -17.59 -12.31
C ALA A 93 -6.78 -16.31 -11.55
N THR A 94 -7.03 -15.14 -12.14
CA THR A 94 -6.78 -13.84 -11.51
C THR A 94 -7.63 -13.65 -10.25
N ALA A 95 -8.91 -13.98 -10.32
CA ALA A 95 -9.83 -13.90 -9.18
C ALA A 95 -9.39 -14.85 -8.04
N VAL A 96 -9.01 -16.08 -8.37
CA VAL A 96 -8.51 -17.07 -7.40
C VAL A 96 -7.23 -16.58 -6.73
N MET A 97 -6.24 -16.12 -7.50
CA MET A 97 -4.98 -15.62 -6.96
C MET A 97 -5.17 -14.37 -6.10
N THR A 98 -6.06 -13.48 -6.50
CA THR A 98 -6.45 -12.31 -5.69
C THR A 98 -7.09 -12.75 -4.38
N GLY A 99 -8.02 -13.69 -4.42
CA GLY A 99 -8.67 -14.25 -3.23
C GLY A 99 -7.68 -14.90 -2.26
N ILE A 100 -6.74 -15.70 -2.77
CA ILE A 100 -5.66 -16.30 -1.97
C ILE A 100 -4.81 -15.21 -1.32
N GLY A 101 -4.38 -14.21 -2.09
CA GLY A 101 -3.59 -13.08 -1.58
C GLY A 101 -4.33 -12.31 -0.48
N SER A 102 -5.62 -12.03 -0.67
CA SER A 102 -6.46 -11.37 0.32
C SER A 102 -6.63 -12.22 1.59
N ALA A 103 -6.86 -13.52 1.45
CA ALA A 103 -6.99 -14.43 2.59
C ALA A 103 -5.70 -14.54 3.39
N PHE A 104 -4.55 -14.62 2.71
CA PHE A 104 -3.24 -14.63 3.35
C PHE A 104 -2.95 -13.31 4.07
N GLY A 105 -3.25 -12.18 3.44
CA GLY A 105 -3.16 -10.85 4.06
C GLY A 105 -4.03 -10.74 5.32
N ALA A 106 -5.30 -11.11 5.23
CA ALA A 106 -6.20 -11.11 6.38
C ALA A 106 -5.70 -12.04 7.50
N GLY A 107 -5.23 -13.24 7.16
CA GLY A 107 -4.66 -14.20 8.09
C GLY A 107 -3.42 -13.68 8.81
N THR A 108 -2.50 -13.04 8.08
CA THR A 108 -1.28 -12.45 8.66
C THR A 108 -1.60 -11.27 9.58
N VAL A 109 -2.58 -10.42 9.26
CA VAL A 109 -3.06 -9.36 10.15
C VAL A 109 -3.67 -9.94 11.43
N LEU A 110 -4.56 -10.93 11.31
CA LEU A 110 -5.17 -11.60 12.46
C LEU A 110 -4.13 -12.26 13.35
N TYR A 111 -3.19 -12.99 12.75
CA TYR A 111 -2.07 -13.59 13.46
C TYR A 111 -1.20 -12.54 14.16
N GLY A 112 -0.91 -11.43 13.47
CA GLY A 112 -0.20 -10.29 14.04
C GLY A 112 -0.89 -9.73 15.27
N ARG A 113 -2.23 -9.56 15.23
CA ARG A 113 -3.01 -9.12 16.40
C ARG A 113 -2.92 -10.09 17.56
N TRP A 114 -2.97 -11.40 17.33
CA TRP A 114 -2.89 -12.39 18.41
C TRP A 114 -1.48 -12.53 18.98
N LYS A 115 -0.45 -12.32 18.17
CA LYS A 115 0.96 -12.44 18.59
C LYS A 115 1.50 -11.15 19.22
N ALA A 116 0.98 -9.99 18.85
CA ALA A 116 1.44 -8.70 19.38
C ALA A 116 1.10 -8.59 20.88
N LYS A 117 2.12 -8.73 21.74
CA LYS A 117 2.02 -8.60 23.20
C LYS A 117 2.56 -7.26 23.73
N LYS A 118 3.09 -6.41 22.85
CA LYS A 118 3.64 -5.10 23.21
C LYS A 118 2.84 -3.99 22.53
N PRO A 119 2.51 -2.90 23.25
CA PRO A 119 1.92 -1.72 22.63
C PRO A 119 2.87 -1.15 21.58
N ILE A 120 2.32 -0.68 20.46
CA ILE A 120 3.10 0.08 19.49
C ILE A 120 3.40 1.43 20.15
N GLY A 121 4.68 1.69 20.46
CA GLY A 121 5.13 2.96 21.05
C GLY A 121 5.43 2.96 22.56
N ALA A 122 5.58 1.80 23.20
CA ALA A 122 6.09 1.67 24.57
C ALA A 122 7.57 1.26 24.61
#